data_AF-A0A914V9P4-F1
#
_entry.id   AF-A0A914V9P4-F1
#
_cell.length_a   1.000
_cell.length_b   1.000
_cell.length_c   1.000
_cell.angle_alpha   90.00
_cell.angle_beta   90.00
_cell.angle_gamma   90.00
#
_symmetry.space_group_name_H-M   'P 1'
#
loop_
_entity.id
_entity.type
_entity.pdbx_description
1 polymer ?
#
loop_
_entity_poly.entity_id
_entity_poly.type
_entity_poly.pdbx_seq_one_letter_code
_entity_poly.pdbx_strand_id
1 'polypeptide(L)'
;MGRCYRASYTSTSRRHQSTQPSKSVHTSAVMEAAAAPAQKASTPKVGHVKGRIVAVIGAVVDVQFDEGLPPILNGLEVTGRSPRLILEVSQHLGESVVRTIAMDGTEGLVRGQEVVDTGDPIKIPVGPETLGRIMNVIGEPID
;
A
#
# COMPACT_ATOMS: atom_id res chain seq x y z
N MET A 1 -27.20 -53.96 -24.07
CA MET A 1 -26.80 -55.38 -23.94
C MET A 1 -25.33 -55.41 -23.55
N GLY A 2 -24.99 -55.96 -22.38
CA GLY A 2 -23.61 -56.28 -21.98
C GLY A 2 -22.82 -55.16 -21.29
N ARG A 3 -22.17 -55.35 -20.15
CA ARG A 3 -22.14 -56.41 -19.12
C ARG A 3 -21.30 -55.83 -17.98
N CYS A 4 -21.83 -55.91 -16.77
CA CYS A 4 -21.09 -55.78 -15.53
C CYS A 4 -20.03 -56.90 -15.45
N TYR A 5 -18.77 -56.62 -15.13
CA TYR A 5 -17.88 -57.66 -14.57
C TYR A 5 -16.94 -57.10 -13.49
N ARG A 6 -17.11 -57.71 -12.32
CA ARG A 6 -16.37 -57.64 -11.06
C ARG A 6 -15.30 -58.73 -11.10
N ALA A 7 -14.08 -58.47 -10.62
CA ALA A 7 -13.18 -59.46 -10.00
C ALA A 7 -11.93 -58.72 -9.49
N SER A 8 -11.71 -58.57 -8.18
CA SER A 8 -11.29 -59.59 -7.19
C SER A 8 -9.80 -59.91 -7.26
N TYR A 9 -9.07 -59.28 -6.32
CA TYR A 9 -8.07 -59.87 -5.42
C TYR A 9 -7.11 -60.93 -5.95
N THR A 10 -5.83 -60.59 -5.95
CA THR A 10 -4.71 -61.39 -5.41
C THR A 10 -3.65 -60.35 -4.97
N SER A 11 -2.80 -60.50 -3.94
CA SER A 11 -2.25 -61.67 -3.30
C SER A 11 -1.47 -61.23 -2.04
N THR A 12 -1.46 -62.06 -0.98
CA THR A 12 -0.26 -62.53 -0.24
C THR A 12 0.64 -61.47 0.46
N SER A 13 1.14 -61.57 1.69
CA SER A 13 1.04 -62.41 2.90
C SER A 13 2.19 -61.91 3.81
N ARG A 14 2.05 -62.04 5.15
CA ARG A 14 3.10 -61.95 6.20
C ARG A 14 3.61 -60.52 6.50
N ARG A 15 3.81 -60.10 7.76
CA ARG A 15 4.00 -60.81 9.03
C ARG A 15 3.86 -59.82 10.20
N HIS A 16 3.41 -60.35 11.33
CA HIS A 16 3.66 -59.94 12.72
C HIS A 16 3.03 -58.66 13.30
N GLN A 17 2.12 -58.92 14.25
CA GLN A 17 1.70 -58.06 15.36
C GLN A 17 2.90 -57.62 16.22
N SER A 18 2.90 -56.38 16.72
CA SER A 18 2.49 -56.07 18.11
C SER A 18 2.87 -54.63 18.52
N THR A 19 2.10 -54.10 19.47
CA THR A 19 2.33 -52.90 20.32
C THR A 19 1.92 -51.51 19.78
N GLN A 20 0.73 -51.06 20.20
CA GLN A 20 0.44 -49.65 20.55
C GLN A 20 0.97 -49.38 21.98
N PRO A 21 0.93 -48.16 22.59
CA PRO A 21 0.46 -46.83 22.09
C PRO A 21 1.41 -45.65 22.43
N SER A 22 1.23 -44.47 21.81
CA SER A 22 1.11 -43.19 22.55
C SER A 22 0.77 -41.99 21.65
N LYS A 23 -0.32 -41.30 22.04
CA LYS A 23 -0.53 -39.85 22.06
C LYS A 23 -0.47 -39.04 20.73
N SER A 24 -1.69 -38.69 20.31
CA SER A 24 -2.19 -37.31 20.20
C SER A 24 -2.07 -36.53 18.88
N VAL A 25 -3.26 -36.10 18.44
CA VAL A 25 -3.60 -34.88 17.70
C VAL A 25 -3.63 -34.95 16.16
N HIS A 26 -4.85 -35.27 15.68
CA HIS A 26 -5.61 -34.58 14.63
C HIS A 26 -5.00 -34.32 13.23
N THR A 27 -5.43 -35.18 12.30
CA THR A 27 -6.05 -34.86 11.00
C THR A 27 -5.35 -33.91 10.02
N SER A 28 -4.60 -34.54 9.10
CA SER A 28 -4.74 -34.47 7.64
C SER A 28 -5.03 -33.12 6.98
N ALA A 29 -3.99 -32.64 6.28
CA ALA A 29 -4.02 -31.72 5.16
C ALA A 29 -5.04 -32.07 4.07
N VAL A 30 -5.69 -31.06 3.49
CA VAL A 30 -5.61 -30.69 2.06
C VAL A 30 -6.40 -29.39 1.83
N MET A 31 -5.75 -28.35 1.29
CA MET A 31 -6.15 -27.59 0.09
C MET A 31 -5.38 -26.26 0.06
N GLU A 32 -4.36 -26.29 -0.80
CA GLU A 32 -3.56 -25.16 -1.27
C GLU A 32 -4.45 -24.15 -2.00
N ALA A 33 -4.47 -22.90 -1.55
CA ALA A 33 -4.94 -21.76 -2.33
C ALA A 33 -3.76 -20.80 -2.50
N ALA A 34 -3.42 -20.59 -3.76
CA ALA A 34 -2.25 -19.92 -4.28
C ALA A 34 -1.89 -18.60 -3.56
N ALA A 35 -0.62 -18.53 -3.15
CA ALA A 35 0.03 -17.36 -2.63
C ALA A 35 0.06 -16.21 -3.66
N ALA A 36 -0.57 -15.09 -3.32
CA ALA A 36 -0.24 -13.81 -3.92
C ALA A 36 1.16 -13.39 -3.42
N PRO A 37 2.07 -12.90 -4.28
CA PRO A 37 3.37 -12.44 -3.82
C PRO A 37 3.16 -11.15 -3.04
N ALA A 38 3.32 -11.22 -1.71
CA ALA A 38 3.44 -10.05 -0.86
C ALA A 38 4.61 -9.20 -1.37
N GLN A 39 4.30 -8.07 -2.00
CA GLN A 39 5.29 -7.05 -2.33
C GLN A 39 6.01 -6.67 -1.04
N LYS A 40 7.35 -6.79 -1.06
CA LYS A 40 8.23 -6.40 0.05
C LYS A 40 7.98 -4.93 0.37
N ALA A 41 7.20 -4.68 1.42
CA ALA A 41 7.07 -3.38 2.03
C ALA A 41 8.45 -2.97 2.54
N SER A 42 9.12 -2.10 1.80
CA SER A 42 10.26 -1.37 2.33
C SER A 42 9.68 -0.36 3.30
N THR A 43 9.79 -0.63 4.60
CA THR A 43 9.51 0.37 5.63
C THR A 43 10.50 1.51 5.42
N PRO A 44 10.08 2.71 4.95
CA PRO A 44 11.03 3.78 4.72
C PRO A 44 11.38 4.44 6.06
N LYS A 45 12.65 4.83 6.18
CA LYS A 45 13.11 5.72 7.25
C LYS A 45 12.25 6.99 7.21
N VAL A 46 11.66 7.34 8.35
CA VAL A 46 11.00 8.63 8.57
C VAL A 46 12.09 9.71 8.56
N GLY A 47 12.31 10.32 7.39
CA GLY A 47 13.15 11.49 7.21
C GLY A 47 12.43 12.39 6.22
N HIS A 48 12.50 13.71 6.41
CA HIS A 48 11.93 14.68 5.48
C HIS A 48 12.66 14.58 4.15
N VAL A 49 12.19 13.71 3.27
CA VAL A 49 12.77 13.49 1.97
C VAL A 49 12.35 14.65 1.07
N LYS A 50 13.31 15.19 0.32
CA LYS A 50 13.06 16.23 -0.66
C LYS A 50 12.94 15.63 -2.06
N GLY A 51 11.97 16.13 -2.81
CA GLY A 51 11.74 15.82 -4.21
C GLY A 51 11.65 17.09 -5.06
N ARG A 52 11.55 16.91 -6.37
CA ARG A 52 11.39 17.99 -7.35
C ARG A 52 10.24 17.68 -8.30
N ILE A 53 9.45 18.68 -8.63
CA ILE A 53 8.36 18.55 -9.62
C ILE A 53 8.97 18.27 -11.00
N VAL A 54 8.55 17.19 -11.67
CA VAL A 54 8.98 16.87 -13.04
C VAL A 54 7.88 17.15 -14.07
N ALA A 55 6.61 17.01 -13.68
CA ALA A 55 5.47 17.32 -14.54
C ALA A 55 4.27 17.81 -13.73
N VAL A 56 3.46 18.66 -14.37
CA VAL A 56 2.18 19.15 -13.86
C VAL A 56 1.16 18.96 -14.98
N ILE A 57 0.14 18.15 -14.72
CA ILE A 57 -0.91 17.78 -15.68
C ILE A 57 -2.26 17.96 -14.99
N GLY A 58 -2.81 19.18 -15.08
CA GLY A 58 -4.02 19.54 -14.33
C GLY A 58 -3.79 19.37 -12.82
N ALA A 59 -4.65 18.60 -12.16
CA ALA A 59 -4.54 18.29 -10.73
C ALA A 59 -3.50 17.19 -10.41
N VAL A 60 -2.91 16.56 -11.42
CA VAL A 60 -1.92 15.49 -11.24
C VAL A 60 -0.51 16.08 -11.34
N VAL A 61 0.30 15.86 -10.31
CA VAL A 61 1.68 16.35 -10.25
C VAL A 61 2.62 15.16 -10.08
N ASP A 62 3.58 15.02 -10.99
CA ASP A 62 4.61 14.00 -10.86
C ASP A 62 5.84 14.60 -10.17
N VAL A 63 6.31 13.96 -9.11
CA VAL A 63 7.43 14.41 -8.27
C VAL A 63 8.50 13.34 -8.26
N GLN A 64 9.73 13.73 -8.55
CA GLN A 64 10.89 12.84 -8.51
C GLN A 64 11.65 13.03 -7.20
N PHE A 65 12.04 11.92 -6.59
CA PHE A 65 12.83 11.87 -5.36
C PHE A 65 14.20 11.27 -5.65
N ASP A 66 15.27 11.88 -5.13
CA ASP A 66 16.63 11.39 -5.37
C ASP A 66 16.97 10.19 -4.45
N GLU A 67 16.45 10.19 -3.23
CA GLU A 67 16.66 9.14 -2.23
C GLU A 67 15.35 8.90 -1.47
N GLY A 68 14.96 7.65 -1.22
CA GLY A 68 13.78 7.36 -0.40
C GLY A 68 12.46 7.76 -1.05
N LEU A 69 11.65 6.77 -1.41
CA LEU A 69 10.35 7.03 -2.02
C LEU A 69 9.28 7.19 -0.93
N PRO A 70 8.54 8.31 -0.87
CA PRO A 70 7.44 8.45 0.08
C PRO A 70 6.38 7.36 -0.15
N PRO A 71 5.82 6.77 0.92
CA PRO A 71 4.71 5.84 0.82
C PRO A 71 3.51 6.40 0.05
N ILE A 72 2.70 5.51 -0.52
CA ILE A 72 1.37 5.89 -1.02
C ILE A 72 0.54 6.43 0.15
N LEU A 73 -0.29 7.43 -0.12
CA LEU A 73 -1.09 8.22 0.81
C LEU A 73 -0.34 9.26 1.64
N ASN A 74 1.00 9.34 1.55
CA ASN A 74 1.71 10.44 2.22
C ASN A 74 1.39 11.79 1.59
N GLY A 75 1.35 12.81 2.45
CA GLY A 75 1.31 14.20 2.04
C GLY A 75 2.70 14.70 1.65
N LEU A 76 2.77 15.53 0.62
CA LEU A 76 3.96 16.27 0.23
C LEU A 76 3.64 17.75 0.20
N GLU A 77 4.51 18.58 0.76
CA GLU A 77 4.34 20.03 0.81
C GLU A 77 5.20 20.70 -0.25
N VAL A 78 4.59 21.56 -1.07
CA VAL A 78 5.31 22.36 -2.07
C VAL A 78 5.94 23.57 -1.40
N THR A 79 7.26 23.68 -1.46
CA THR A 79 8.00 24.76 -0.80
C THR A 79 7.83 26.10 -1.52
N GLY A 80 7.84 27.18 -0.73
CA GLY A 80 7.85 28.56 -1.27
C GLY A 80 6.56 28.98 -1.99
N ARG A 81 5.46 28.25 -1.79
CA ARG A 81 4.16 28.57 -2.39
C ARG A 81 3.20 29.18 -1.38
N SER A 82 2.43 30.19 -1.83
CA SER A 82 1.27 30.74 -1.11
C SER A 82 0.08 30.86 -2.08
N PRO A 83 -1.13 30.36 -1.75
CA PRO A 83 -1.47 29.60 -0.54
C PRO A 83 -0.73 28.26 -0.46
N ARG A 84 -0.70 27.67 0.74
CA ARG A 84 -0.03 26.38 0.99
C ARG A 84 -0.66 25.31 0.12
N LEU A 85 0.19 24.52 -0.57
CA LEU A 85 -0.27 23.39 -1.37
C LEU A 85 0.27 22.09 -0.81
N ILE A 86 -0.65 21.16 -0.57
CA ILE A 86 -0.35 19.76 -0.29
C ILE A 86 -0.67 18.91 -1.52
N LEU A 87 0.23 17.98 -1.80
CA LEU A 87 0.08 16.92 -2.79
C LEU A 87 -0.05 15.58 -2.05
N GLU A 88 -0.96 14.70 -2.43
CA GLU A 88 -1.04 13.36 -1.86
C GLU A 88 -0.44 12.35 -2.84
N VAL A 89 0.46 11.48 -2.37
CA VAL A 89 1.02 10.41 -3.19
C VAL A 89 -0.04 9.35 -3.49
N SER A 90 -0.36 9.14 -4.76
CA SER A 90 -1.38 8.17 -5.17
C SER A 90 -0.78 6.85 -5.70
N GLN A 91 0.38 6.92 -6.34
CA GLN A 91 1.05 5.72 -6.86
C GLN A 91 2.54 5.99 -7.11
N HIS A 92 3.33 4.92 -7.15
CA HIS A 92 4.72 4.94 -7.59
C HIS A 92 4.79 4.58 -9.07
N LEU A 93 5.42 5.44 -9.89
CA LEU A 93 5.53 5.21 -11.34
C LEU A 93 6.78 4.40 -11.72
N GLY A 94 7.80 4.37 -10.84
CA GLY A 94 9.15 3.89 -11.15
C GLY A 94 10.11 5.07 -11.36
N GLU A 95 11.39 4.77 -11.60
CA GLU A 95 12.45 5.80 -11.83
C GLU A 95 12.55 6.86 -10.72
N SER A 96 12.22 6.45 -9.49
CA SER A 96 12.09 7.31 -8.32
C SER A 96 11.08 8.46 -8.47
N VAL A 97 10.08 8.27 -9.33
CA VAL A 97 8.96 9.19 -9.54
C VAL A 97 7.70 8.66 -8.86
N VAL A 98 7.02 9.55 -8.15
CA VAL A 98 5.69 9.32 -7.62
C VAL A 98 4.69 10.22 -8.34
N ARG A 99 3.49 9.69 -8.54
CA ARG A 99 2.36 10.46 -9.02
C ARG A 99 1.53 10.92 -7.84
N THR A 100 1.26 12.21 -7.80
CA THR A 100 0.51 12.84 -6.72
C THR A 100 -0.74 13.55 -7.24
N ILE A 101 -1.73 13.70 -6.35
CA ILE A 101 -2.93 14.49 -6.59
C ILE A 101 -2.82 15.76 -5.74
N ALA A 102 -2.99 16.91 -6.38
CA ALA A 102 -3.00 18.20 -5.70
C ALA A 102 -4.31 18.41 -4.95
N MET A 103 -4.23 18.82 -3.68
CA MET A 103 -5.40 19.10 -2.83
C MET A 103 -6.03 20.46 -3.10
N ASP A 104 -5.33 21.32 -3.85
CA ASP A 104 -5.79 22.62 -4.32
C ASP A 104 -5.24 22.88 -5.73
N GLY A 105 -5.57 24.02 -6.33
CA GLY A 105 -5.15 24.41 -7.68
C GLY A 105 -3.63 24.29 -7.89
N THR A 106 -3.19 23.99 -9.10
CA THR A 106 -1.77 23.77 -9.46
C THR A 106 -1.16 24.94 -10.23
N GLU A 107 -1.82 26.10 -10.18
CA GLU A 107 -1.36 27.32 -10.85
C GLU A 107 -0.03 27.80 -10.27
N GLY A 108 0.86 28.24 -11.15
CA GLY A 108 2.17 28.76 -10.77
C GLY A 108 3.20 27.70 -10.35
N LEU A 109 2.85 26.40 -10.37
CA LEU A 109 3.84 25.34 -10.18
C LEU A 109 4.81 25.28 -11.36
N VAL A 110 6.09 25.17 -11.04
CA VAL A 110 7.17 25.08 -12.02
C VAL A 110 7.95 23.78 -11.84
N ARG A 111 8.44 23.23 -12.95
CA ARG A 111 9.33 22.08 -12.91
C ARG A 111 10.61 22.44 -12.14
N GLY A 112 11.12 21.50 -11.36
CA GLY A 112 12.27 21.70 -10.49
C GLY A 112 11.92 22.32 -9.13
N GLN A 113 10.68 22.77 -8.91
CA GLN A 113 10.26 23.27 -7.61
C GLN A 113 10.40 22.18 -6.54
N GLU A 114 10.94 22.56 -5.39
CA GLU A 114 11.20 21.65 -4.29
C GLU A 114 9.90 21.29 -3.57
N VAL A 115 9.74 20.00 -3.30
CA VAL A 115 8.63 19.39 -2.57
C VAL A 115 9.20 18.58 -1.41
N VAL A 116 8.58 18.66 -0.24
CA VAL A 116 9.06 17.98 0.98
C VAL A 116 8.02 16.96 1.42
N ASP A 117 8.45 15.72 1.69
CA ASP A 117 7.61 14.70 2.32
C ASP A 117 7.29 15.09 3.77
N THR A 118 6.00 15.09 4.10
CA THR A 118 5.55 15.33 5.48
C THR A 118 5.80 14.11 6.37
N GLY A 119 6.03 12.93 5.77
CA GLY A 119 6.26 11.66 6.46
C GLY A 119 4.98 10.95 6.90
N ASP A 120 3.82 11.57 6.71
CA ASP A 120 2.52 11.07 7.13
C ASP A 120 1.45 11.35 6.08
N PRO A 121 0.32 10.60 6.10
CA PRO A 121 -0.87 11.01 5.38
C PRO A 121 -1.39 12.39 5.82
N ILE A 122 -2.25 12.98 4.99
CA ILE A 122 -2.90 14.26 5.33
C ILE A 122 -3.70 14.07 6.63
N LYS A 123 -3.37 14.87 7.65
CA LYS A 123 -4.00 14.84 8.97
C LYS A 123 -4.85 16.08 9.15
N ILE A 124 -6.13 15.86 9.41
CA ILE A 124 -7.12 16.91 9.68
C ILE A 124 -7.42 16.99 11.19
N PRO A 125 -7.66 18.19 11.74
CA PRO A 125 -8.06 18.32 13.14
C PRO A 125 -9.45 17.73 13.36
N VAL A 126 -9.65 17.06 14.49
CA VAL A 126 -10.92 16.46 14.89
C VAL A 126 -11.14 16.64 16.38
N GLY A 127 -12.36 16.98 16.78
CA GLY A 127 -12.73 17.15 18.18
C GLY A 127 -13.82 18.20 18.36
N PRO A 128 -14.24 18.48 19.60
CA PRO A 128 -15.24 19.51 19.88
C PRO A 128 -14.84 20.90 19.37
N GLU A 129 -13.54 21.18 19.26
CA GLU A 129 -12.98 22.44 18.75
C GLU A 129 -13.25 22.69 17.26
N THR A 130 -13.63 21.65 16.50
CA THR A 130 -13.98 21.79 15.09
C THR A 130 -15.46 22.09 14.86
N LEU A 131 -16.29 22.00 15.91
CA LEU A 131 -17.73 22.25 15.81
C LEU A 131 -18.00 23.72 15.44
N GLY A 132 -18.81 23.91 14.39
CA GLY A 132 -19.17 25.24 13.89
C GLY A 132 -18.09 25.91 13.04
N ARG A 133 -16.93 25.26 12.83
CA ARG A 133 -15.89 25.73 11.91
C ARG A 133 -16.17 25.23 10.49
N ILE A 134 -15.77 26.01 9.49
CA ILE A 134 -15.71 25.57 8.09
C ILE A 134 -14.23 25.36 7.74
N MET A 135 -13.88 24.18 7.23
CA MET A 135 -12.49 23.80 6.94
C MET A 135 -12.34 23.30 5.50
N ASN A 136 -11.15 23.46 4.95
CA ASN A 136 -10.77 22.89 3.66
C ASN A 136 -10.32 21.42 3.78
N VAL A 137 -9.96 20.81 2.65
CA VAL A 137 -9.58 19.38 2.54
C VAL A 137 -8.33 19.03 3.35
N ILE A 138 -7.44 20.01 3.59
CA ILE A 138 -6.21 19.81 4.37
C ILE A 138 -6.38 20.19 5.86
N GLY A 139 -7.60 20.53 6.29
CA GLY A 139 -7.93 20.82 7.69
C GLY A 139 -7.65 22.26 8.13
N GLU A 140 -7.41 23.19 7.19
CA GLU A 140 -7.25 24.61 7.49
C GLU A 140 -8.62 25.31 7.49
N PRO A 141 -8.89 26.22 8.44
CA PRO A 141 -10.15 26.95 8.50
C PRO A 141 -10.30 27.93 7.33
N ILE A 142 -11.53 28.06 6.82
CA ILE A 142 -11.89 28.98 5.72
C ILE A 142 -13.01 29.96 6.10
N ASP A 143 -13.37 29.99 7.38
CA ASP A 143 -14.38 30.89 7.97
C ASP A 143 -13.83 32.27 8.38
#